data_AF-K1UKG3-F1
#
_entry.id   AF-K1UKG3-F1
#
_cell.length_a   1.000
_cell.length_b   1.000
_cell.length_c   1.000
_cell.angle_alpha   90.00
_cell.angle_beta   90.00
_cell.angle_gamma   90.00
#
_symmetry.space_group_name_H-M   'P 1'
#
loop_
_entity.id
_entity.type
_entity.pdbx_description
1 polymer ?
#
loop_
_entity_poly.entity_id
_entity_poly.type
_entity_poly.pdbx_seq_one_letter_code
_entity_poly.pdbx_strand_id
1 'polypeptide(L)'
;KLDDYVNLLYETRKAKGMTPEKAREILLNDYLTFGIVMVKANDADGMVAGACHSTADTLRPALQILKTAPGVKLVSAFFVMDTVFKDQGENGTFLFADCGLNQDPTPEELAAIADTSSRSFKSLIGPKPVIAMLSHSTKGSAKHALVDKVVEATRIAHEEYPHLTLDGELQLDAALVPSVAKSKAPGSPVNGMPM
;
A
#
# COMPACT_ATOMS: atom_id res chain seq x y z
N LYS A 1 -28.72 -10.27 -15.06
CA LYS A 1 -27.67 -10.10 -14.02
C LYS A 1 -26.61 -11.19 -14.11
N LEU A 2 -26.89 -12.48 -13.83
CA LEU A 2 -25.85 -13.51 -13.97
C LEU A 2 -25.23 -13.55 -15.38
N ASP A 3 -26.04 -13.52 -16.45
CA ASP A 3 -25.51 -13.51 -17.81
C ASP A 3 -24.64 -12.27 -18.13
N ASP A 4 -25.01 -11.10 -17.58
CA ASP A 4 -24.21 -9.88 -17.71
C ASP A 4 -22.85 -10.03 -17.02
N TYR A 5 -22.82 -10.65 -15.84
CA TYR A 5 -21.60 -10.94 -15.09
C TYR A 5 -20.73 -11.98 -15.78
N VAL A 6 -21.34 -13.01 -16.38
CA VAL A 6 -20.64 -14.01 -17.21
C VAL A 6 -19.93 -13.31 -18.36
N ASN A 7 -20.65 -12.45 -19.09
CA ASN A 7 -20.08 -11.69 -20.19
C ASN A 7 -18.96 -10.75 -19.71
N LEU A 8 -19.17 -10.05 -18.59
CA LEU A 8 -18.17 -9.16 -18.02
C LEU A 8 -16.88 -9.89 -17.62
N LEU A 9 -16.99 -11.04 -16.96
CA LEU A 9 -15.86 -11.87 -16.58
C LEU A 9 -15.14 -12.44 -17.81
N TYR A 10 -15.91 -12.93 -18.80
CA TYR A 10 -15.39 -13.39 -20.08
C TYR A 10 -14.59 -12.28 -20.77
N GLU A 11 -15.19 -11.11 -21.01
CA GLU A 11 -14.53 -9.97 -21.66
C GLU A 11 -13.26 -9.53 -20.91
N THR A 12 -13.31 -9.51 -19.58
CA THR A 12 -12.17 -9.14 -18.73
C THR A 12 -11.00 -10.12 -18.85
N ARG A 13 -11.29 -11.42 -19.08
CA ARG A 13 -10.29 -12.51 -19.00
C ARG A 13 -10.10 -13.29 -20.31
N LYS A 14 -10.76 -12.93 -21.41
CA LYS A 14 -10.69 -13.66 -22.70
C LYS A 14 -9.28 -13.76 -23.26
N ALA A 15 -8.48 -12.69 -23.12
CA ALA A 15 -7.07 -12.68 -23.52
C ALA A 15 -6.18 -13.64 -22.70
N LYS A 16 -6.71 -14.21 -21.61
CA LYS A 16 -6.07 -15.22 -20.76
C LYS A 16 -6.79 -16.58 -20.87
N GLY A 17 -7.57 -16.80 -21.92
CA GLY A 17 -8.21 -18.09 -22.22
C GLY A 17 -9.53 -18.34 -21.51
N MET A 18 -10.20 -17.30 -21.00
CA MET A 18 -11.56 -17.43 -20.44
C MET A 18 -12.57 -17.71 -21.55
N THR A 19 -13.46 -18.69 -21.36
CA THR A 19 -14.64 -18.92 -22.21
C THR A 19 -15.93 -18.55 -21.47
N PRO A 20 -17.04 -18.27 -22.17
CA PRO A 20 -18.32 -17.99 -21.51
C PRO A 20 -18.80 -19.12 -20.58
N GLU A 21 -18.60 -20.37 -20.99
CA GLU A 21 -18.99 -21.55 -20.20
C GLU A 21 -18.21 -21.62 -18.90
N LYS A 22 -16.88 -21.42 -18.97
CA LYS A 22 -16.01 -21.39 -17.79
C LYS A 22 -16.30 -20.20 -16.89
N ALA A 23 -16.57 -19.03 -17.46
CA ALA A 23 -16.96 -17.85 -16.68
C ALA A 23 -18.27 -18.11 -15.90
N ARG A 24 -19.25 -18.75 -16.54
CA ARG A 24 -20.51 -19.16 -15.90
C ARG A 24 -20.30 -20.20 -14.81
N GLU A 25 -19.49 -21.22 -15.06
CA GLU A 25 -19.14 -22.23 -14.06
C GLU A 25 -18.48 -21.59 -12.82
N ILE A 26 -17.50 -20.70 -13.02
CA ILE A 26 -16.81 -19.99 -11.93
C ILE A 26 -17.83 -19.18 -11.13
N LEU A 27 -18.67 -18.38 -11.78
CA LEU A 27 -19.63 -17.51 -11.09
C LEU A 27 -20.72 -18.28 -10.34
N LEU A 28 -21.00 -19.53 -10.70
CA LEU A 28 -21.95 -20.37 -9.97
C LEU A 28 -21.35 -21.05 -8.72
N ASN A 29 -20.02 -21.20 -8.66
CA ASN A 29 -19.37 -22.02 -7.64
C ASN A 29 -18.36 -21.25 -6.77
N ASP A 30 -17.91 -20.06 -7.19
CA ASP A 30 -16.95 -19.23 -6.48
C ASP A 30 -17.54 -17.87 -6.12
N TYR A 31 -17.98 -17.75 -4.86
CA TYR A 31 -18.57 -16.54 -4.32
C TYR A 31 -17.58 -15.36 -4.21
N LEU A 32 -16.28 -15.61 -4.11
CA LEU A 32 -15.28 -14.54 -4.13
C LEU A 32 -15.26 -13.89 -5.51
N THR A 33 -15.13 -14.69 -6.57
CA THR A 33 -15.15 -14.18 -7.94
C THR A 33 -16.49 -13.52 -8.26
N PHE A 34 -17.61 -14.07 -7.79
CA PHE A 34 -18.92 -13.46 -7.96
C PHE A 34 -18.99 -12.05 -7.34
N GLY A 35 -18.59 -11.91 -6.06
CA GLY A 35 -18.56 -10.61 -5.38
C GLY A 35 -17.63 -9.60 -6.07
N ILE A 36 -16.46 -10.05 -6.54
CA ILE A 36 -15.53 -9.20 -7.28
C ILE A 36 -16.15 -8.71 -8.60
N VAL A 37 -16.89 -9.56 -9.31
CA VAL A 37 -17.57 -9.18 -10.55
C VAL A 37 -18.73 -8.22 -10.28
N MET A 38 -19.44 -8.34 -9.16
CA MET A 38 -20.43 -7.33 -8.73
C MET A 38 -19.80 -5.95 -8.55
N VAL A 39 -18.64 -5.89 -7.88
CA VAL A 39 -17.88 -4.64 -7.72
C VAL A 39 -17.43 -4.10 -9.08
N LYS A 40 -16.92 -4.98 -9.96
CA LYS A 40 -16.51 -4.58 -11.31
C LYS A 40 -17.67 -4.05 -12.16
N ALA A 41 -18.88 -4.60 -11.96
CA ALA A 41 -20.10 -4.18 -12.63
C ALA A 41 -20.72 -2.90 -12.03
N ASN A 42 -20.11 -2.33 -10.99
CA ASN A 42 -20.64 -1.17 -10.26
C ASN A 42 -22.02 -1.45 -9.61
N ASP A 43 -22.29 -2.72 -9.29
CA ASP A 43 -23.45 -3.17 -8.53
C ASP A 43 -23.11 -3.27 -7.00
N ALA A 44 -21.86 -2.99 -6.62
CA ALA A 44 -21.36 -2.81 -5.25
C ALA A 44 -20.10 -1.92 -5.22
N ASP A 45 -19.84 -1.21 -4.12
CA ASP A 45 -18.68 -0.29 -3.99
C ASP A 45 -17.40 -0.98 -3.49
N GLY A 46 -17.51 -2.17 -2.89
CA GLY A 46 -16.38 -2.91 -2.34
C GLY A 46 -16.76 -4.31 -1.87
N MET A 47 -15.75 -5.12 -1.54
CA MET A 47 -15.93 -6.48 -1.04
C MET A 47 -15.02 -6.73 0.17
N VAL A 48 -15.56 -7.39 1.20
CA VAL A 48 -14.81 -7.88 2.36
C VAL A 48 -14.92 -9.40 2.40
N ALA A 49 -13.78 -10.08 2.49
CA ALA A 49 -13.68 -11.54 2.50
C ALA A 49 -12.44 -11.99 3.31
N GLY A 50 -12.10 -13.28 3.27
CA GLY A 50 -10.90 -13.83 3.91
C GLY A 50 -11.11 -14.48 5.27
N ALA A 51 -12.33 -14.48 5.82
CA ALA A 51 -12.62 -15.16 7.09
C ALA A 51 -12.39 -16.68 7.04
N CYS A 52 -12.66 -17.30 5.88
CA CYS A 52 -12.52 -18.74 5.63
C CYS A 52 -11.71 -19.05 4.36
N HIS A 53 -11.04 -18.05 3.79
CA HIS A 53 -10.24 -18.16 2.57
C HIS A 53 -8.85 -17.57 2.82
N SER A 54 -7.83 -18.09 2.16
CA SER A 54 -6.50 -17.50 2.29
C SER A 54 -6.45 -16.10 1.68
N THR A 55 -5.49 -15.28 2.13
CA THR A 55 -5.20 -13.97 1.52
C THR A 55 -4.94 -14.10 0.02
N ALA A 56 -4.23 -15.16 -0.40
CA ALA A 56 -3.94 -15.43 -1.80
C ALA A 56 -5.21 -15.73 -2.62
N ASP A 57 -6.15 -16.50 -2.05
CA ASP A 57 -7.42 -16.82 -2.71
C ASP A 57 -8.32 -15.59 -2.86
N THR A 58 -8.23 -14.64 -1.93
CA THR A 58 -8.99 -13.39 -1.99
C THR A 58 -8.36 -12.39 -2.97
N LEU A 59 -7.05 -12.19 -2.91
CA LEU A 59 -6.36 -11.15 -3.71
C LEU A 59 -6.16 -11.54 -5.18
N ARG A 60 -5.87 -12.81 -5.47
CA ARG A 60 -5.60 -13.26 -6.84
C ARG A 60 -6.76 -12.93 -7.81
N PRO A 61 -8.02 -13.30 -7.55
CA PRO A 61 -9.12 -12.94 -8.45
C PRO A 61 -9.37 -11.43 -8.47
N ALA A 62 -9.20 -10.73 -7.35
CA ALA A 62 -9.37 -9.27 -7.28
C ALA A 62 -8.37 -8.56 -8.21
N LEU A 63 -7.09 -8.94 -8.18
CA LEU A 63 -6.06 -8.41 -9.07
C LEU A 63 -6.28 -8.79 -10.54
N GLN A 64 -6.85 -9.96 -10.81
CA GLN A 64 -7.15 -10.38 -12.19
C GLN A 64 -8.32 -9.63 -12.82
N ILE A 65 -9.29 -9.18 -12.01
CA ILE A 65 -10.58 -8.63 -12.48
C ILE A 65 -10.66 -7.11 -12.25
N LEU A 66 -10.38 -6.63 -11.03
CA LEU A 66 -10.40 -5.21 -10.67
C LEU A 66 -9.10 -4.50 -11.05
N LYS A 67 -7.96 -5.18 -10.86
CA LYS A 67 -6.60 -4.63 -11.04
C LYS A 67 -6.29 -3.52 -10.02
N THR A 68 -5.17 -2.81 -10.22
CA THR A 68 -4.81 -1.63 -9.43
C THR A 68 -5.63 -0.41 -9.85
N ALA A 69 -5.73 0.58 -8.96
CA ALA A 69 -6.28 1.88 -9.29
C ALA A 69 -5.43 2.60 -10.36
N PRO A 70 -6.00 3.54 -11.14
CA PRO A 70 -5.23 4.33 -12.10
C PRO A 70 -4.02 5.02 -11.46
N GLY A 71 -2.86 4.90 -12.09
CA GLY A 71 -1.60 5.47 -11.59
C GLY A 71 -0.97 4.71 -10.42
N VAL A 72 -1.57 3.61 -9.95
CA VAL A 72 -1.00 2.76 -8.88
C VAL A 72 -0.29 1.55 -9.48
N LYS A 73 1.01 1.42 -9.18
CA LYS A 73 1.89 0.37 -9.71
C LYS A 73 1.63 -1.01 -9.11
N LEU A 74 1.34 -1.07 -7.81
CA LEU A 74 1.11 -2.31 -7.07
C LEU A 74 0.09 -2.13 -5.94
N VAL A 75 -0.46 -3.26 -5.47
CA VAL A 75 -1.26 -3.30 -4.23
C VAL A 75 -0.32 -3.54 -3.06
N SER A 76 -0.58 -2.87 -1.93
CA SER A 76 0.14 -3.04 -0.68
C SER A 76 -0.83 -3.25 0.49
N ALA A 77 -0.34 -3.81 1.59
CA ALA A 77 -1.10 -3.96 2.83
C ALA A 77 -0.57 -3.00 3.89
N PHE A 78 -1.46 -2.37 4.66
CA PHE A 78 -1.09 -1.49 5.75
C PHE A 78 -1.85 -1.82 7.03
N PHE A 79 -1.28 -1.44 8.16
CA PHE A 79 -1.97 -1.40 9.44
C PHE A 79 -2.13 0.05 9.91
N VAL A 80 -3.30 0.35 10.48
CA VAL A 80 -3.48 1.54 11.32
C VAL A 80 -3.07 1.16 12.74
N MET A 81 -2.07 1.86 13.27
CA MET A 81 -1.49 1.62 14.59
C MET A 81 -1.94 2.74 15.52
N ASP A 82 -2.92 2.48 16.37
CA ASP A 82 -3.31 3.41 17.45
C ASP A 82 -2.54 3.07 18.73
N THR A 83 -1.65 3.98 19.13
CA THR A 83 -0.76 3.79 20.29
C THR A 83 -1.21 4.62 21.49
N VAL A 84 -0.62 4.30 22.65
CA VAL A 84 -0.80 5.07 23.89
C VAL A 84 0.00 6.38 23.90
N PHE A 85 0.95 6.55 22.99
CA PHE A 85 1.83 7.73 22.90
C PHE A 85 1.16 8.84 22.09
N LYS A 86 0.17 9.50 22.71
CA LYS A 86 -0.70 10.48 22.03
C LYS A 86 0.00 11.74 21.54
N ASP A 87 1.22 11.97 21.98
CA ASP A 87 2.11 13.06 21.57
C ASP A 87 2.92 12.74 20.30
N GLN A 88 2.74 11.56 19.69
CA GLN A 88 3.47 11.14 18.48
C GLN A 88 2.50 10.84 17.33
N GLY A 89 2.97 10.89 16.08
CA GLY A 89 2.12 10.60 14.92
C GLY A 89 0.92 11.55 14.85
N GLU A 90 -0.22 11.09 14.34
CA GLU A 90 -1.48 11.85 14.44
C GLU A 90 -2.23 11.40 15.70
N ASN A 91 -2.04 12.09 16.83
CA ASN A 91 -2.64 11.76 18.13
C ASN A 91 -2.40 10.29 18.55
N GLY A 92 -1.15 9.84 18.45
CA GLY A 92 -0.70 8.47 18.71
C GLY A 92 -0.98 7.48 17.58
N THR A 93 -1.54 7.93 16.45
CA THR A 93 -1.91 7.06 15.33
C THR A 93 -0.88 7.10 14.21
N PHE A 94 -0.51 5.93 13.70
CA PHE A 94 0.40 5.75 12.56
C PHE A 94 -0.21 4.85 11.50
N LEU A 95 0.34 4.90 10.28
CA LEU A 95 0.11 3.91 9.24
C LEU A 95 1.43 3.20 8.93
N PHE A 96 1.47 1.87 9.07
CA PHE A 96 2.63 1.06 8.74
C PHE A 96 2.39 0.28 7.46
N ALA A 97 3.31 0.37 6.49
CA ALA A 97 3.22 -0.31 5.21
C ALA A 97 4.63 -0.62 4.62
N ASP A 98 4.83 -1.69 3.85
CA ASP A 98 3.91 -2.82 3.66
C ASP A 98 4.12 -3.87 4.75
N CYS A 99 3.04 -4.29 5.41
CA CYS A 99 3.10 -5.21 6.55
C CYS A 99 2.40 -6.55 6.32
N GLY A 100 2.00 -6.87 5.08
CA GLY A 100 1.20 -8.07 4.84
C GLY A 100 1.19 -8.63 3.43
N LEU A 101 1.82 -7.96 2.45
CA LEU A 101 1.75 -8.39 1.05
C LEU A 101 3.11 -8.46 0.37
N ASN A 102 3.80 -7.32 0.19
CA ASN A 102 5.06 -7.27 -0.54
C ASN A 102 6.25 -7.61 0.36
N GLN A 103 6.84 -8.81 0.19
CA GLN A 103 7.84 -9.37 1.10
C GLN A 103 9.20 -8.65 1.05
N ASP A 104 9.69 -8.36 -0.15
CA ASP A 104 10.96 -7.64 -0.38
C ASP A 104 10.78 -6.67 -1.55
N PRO A 105 10.08 -5.54 -1.34
CA PRO A 105 9.78 -4.62 -2.43
C PRO A 105 11.06 -4.02 -3.00
N THR A 106 11.10 -3.84 -4.33
CA THR A 106 12.16 -3.07 -5.00
C THR A 106 12.13 -1.60 -4.59
N PRO A 107 13.17 -0.79 -4.88
CA PRO A 107 13.12 0.65 -4.63
C PRO A 107 11.89 1.35 -5.23
N GLU A 108 11.53 1.01 -6.47
CA GLU A 108 10.38 1.57 -7.18
C GLU A 108 9.05 1.18 -6.51
N GLU A 109 8.95 -0.08 -6.09
CA GLU A 109 7.78 -0.58 -5.37
C GLU A 109 7.65 0.08 -4.00
N LEU A 110 8.76 0.25 -3.27
CA LEU A 110 8.78 0.90 -1.97
C LEU A 110 8.40 2.38 -2.06
N ALA A 111 8.83 3.09 -3.11
CA ALA A 111 8.39 4.45 -3.40
C ALA A 111 6.88 4.53 -3.72
N ALA A 112 6.36 3.58 -4.51
CA ALA A 112 4.92 3.50 -4.81
C ALA A 112 4.07 3.11 -3.59
N ILE A 113 4.62 2.28 -2.68
CA ILE A 113 4.01 1.99 -1.37
C ILE A 113 3.91 3.27 -0.54
N ALA A 114 4.94 4.12 -0.52
CA ALA A 114 4.88 5.39 0.20
C ALA A 114 3.77 6.32 -0.33
N ASP A 115 3.64 6.45 -1.65
CA ASP A 115 2.58 7.25 -2.27
C ASP A 115 1.18 6.73 -1.92
N THR A 116 0.93 5.43 -2.14
CA THR A 116 -0.38 4.81 -1.82
C THR A 116 -0.70 4.87 -0.33
N SER A 117 0.30 4.70 0.54
CA SER A 117 0.16 4.85 2.00
C SER A 117 -0.24 6.27 2.39
N SER A 118 0.30 7.29 1.72
CA SER A 118 -0.07 8.69 1.95
C SER A 118 -1.56 8.94 1.70
N ARG A 119 -2.13 8.29 0.67
CA ARG A 119 -3.55 8.41 0.29
C ARG A 119 -4.45 7.69 1.31
N SER A 120 -4.03 6.52 1.77
CA SER A 120 -4.72 5.78 2.84
C SER A 120 -4.69 6.55 4.16
N PHE A 121 -3.55 7.12 4.53
CA PHE A 121 -3.41 7.94 5.73
C PHE A 121 -4.36 9.15 5.68
N LYS A 122 -4.41 9.87 4.54
CA LYS A 122 -5.34 11.00 4.34
C LYS A 122 -6.81 10.62 4.50
N SER A 123 -7.18 9.44 4.01
CA SER A 123 -8.56 8.97 4.02
C SER A 123 -9.02 8.47 5.39
N LEU A 124 -8.10 7.96 6.22
CA LEU A 124 -8.44 7.20 7.43
C LEU A 124 -7.98 7.85 8.74
N ILE A 125 -6.91 8.64 8.71
CA ILE A 125 -6.23 9.12 9.92
C ILE A 125 -6.27 10.65 9.98
N GLY A 126 -5.59 11.33 9.04
CA GLY A 126 -5.43 12.78 9.13
C GLY A 126 -4.94 13.42 7.83
N PRO A 127 -5.15 14.73 7.64
CA PRO A 127 -4.97 15.40 6.34
C PRO A 127 -3.50 15.58 5.91
N LYS A 128 -2.53 15.43 6.81
CA LYS A 128 -1.12 15.78 6.59
C LYS A 128 -0.20 14.56 6.81
N PRO A 129 -0.09 13.64 5.84
CA PRO A 129 0.84 12.53 5.95
C PRO A 129 2.29 13.02 5.90
N VAL A 130 3.09 12.55 6.85
CA VAL A 130 4.55 12.72 6.90
C VAL A 130 5.16 11.32 6.91
N ILE A 131 6.04 11.04 5.96
CA ILE A 131 6.50 9.67 5.67
C ILE A 131 7.99 9.54 6.01
N ALA A 132 8.31 8.58 6.87
CA ALA A 132 9.68 8.16 7.12
C ALA A 132 9.99 6.85 6.38
N MET A 133 10.95 6.87 5.48
CA MET A 133 11.45 5.66 4.81
C MET A 133 12.45 4.97 5.75
N LEU A 134 11.97 3.97 6.49
CA LEU A 134 12.70 3.36 7.59
C LEU A 134 13.87 2.48 7.15
N SER A 135 14.95 2.53 7.93
CA SER A 135 16.16 1.73 7.77
C SER A 135 16.86 1.56 9.13
N HIS A 136 17.86 0.68 9.19
CA HIS A 136 18.78 0.63 10.32
C HIS A 136 19.88 1.72 10.22
N SER A 137 19.92 2.47 9.12
CA SER A 137 20.77 3.65 8.91
C SER A 137 19.96 4.94 9.03
N THR A 138 20.62 6.03 9.42
CA THR A 138 20.11 7.40 9.27
C THR A 138 21.12 8.19 8.45
N LYS A 139 20.72 8.69 7.28
CA LYS A 139 21.54 9.59 6.44
C LYS A 139 23.00 9.12 6.24
N GLY A 140 23.17 7.86 5.88
CA GLY A 140 24.47 7.23 5.60
C GLY A 140 25.27 6.81 6.83
N SER A 141 24.64 6.73 8.02
CA SER A 141 25.30 6.22 9.23
C SER A 141 25.77 4.76 9.10
N ALA A 142 25.18 3.99 8.19
CA ALA A 142 25.65 2.67 7.78
C ALA A 142 25.67 2.54 6.25
N LYS A 143 26.46 1.59 5.74
CA LYS A 143 26.53 1.26 4.30
C LYS A 143 26.22 -0.22 4.11
N HIS A 144 25.16 -0.52 3.37
CA HIS A 144 24.70 -1.88 3.11
C HIS A 144 23.72 -1.87 1.93
N ALA A 145 23.62 -2.95 1.16
CA ALA A 145 22.67 -3.03 0.04
C ALA A 145 21.21 -2.76 0.45
N LEU A 146 20.82 -3.16 1.67
CA LEU A 146 19.50 -2.86 2.24
C LEU A 146 19.31 -1.36 2.56
N VAL A 147 20.39 -0.65 2.89
CA VAL A 147 20.37 0.82 3.06
C VAL A 147 20.25 1.48 1.69
N ASP A 148 21.06 1.05 0.72
CA ASP A 148 21.05 1.58 -0.64
C ASP A 148 19.66 1.47 -1.29
N LYS A 149 18.95 0.36 -1.02
CA LYS A 149 17.56 0.17 -1.45
C LYS A 149 16.62 1.29 -0.95
N VAL A 150 16.73 1.67 0.32
CA VAL A 150 15.87 2.69 0.93
C VAL A 150 16.28 4.09 0.48
N VAL A 151 17.59 4.35 0.33
CA VAL A 151 18.10 5.60 -0.25
C VAL A 151 17.56 5.79 -1.66
N GLU A 152 17.61 4.73 -2.49
CA GLU A 152 17.11 4.78 -3.85
C GLU A 152 15.59 4.92 -3.91
N ALA A 153 14.85 4.22 -3.05
CA ALA A 153 13.40 4.39 -2.92
C ALA A 153 13.03 5.84 -2.54
N THR A 154 13.79 6.46 -1.65
CA THR A 154 13.61 7.85 -1.22
C THR A 154 13.84 8.82 -2.39
N ARG A 155 14.91 8.60 -3.16
CA ARG A 155 15.21 9.38 -4.37
C ARG A 155 14.09 9.27 -5.41
N ILE A 156 13.65 8.04 -5.72
CA ILE A 156 12.55 7.78 -6.65
C ILE A 156 11.26 8.45 -6.15
N ALA A 157 10.98 8.37 -4.85
CA ALA A 157 9.78 8.97 -4.28
C ALA A 157 9.75 10.51 -4.44
N HIS A 158 10.90 11.17 -4.26
CA HIS A 158 11.00 12.61 -4.51
C HIS A 158 10.81 12.98 -5.99
N GLU A 159 11.25 12.14 -6.91
CA GLU A 159 11.15 12.39 -8.36
C GLU A 159 9.75 12.08 -8.91
N GLU A 160 9.21 10.90 -8.61
CA GLU A 160 7.92 10.45 -9.14
C GLU A 160 6.73 11.01 -8.36
N TYR A 161 6.89 11.28 -7.06
CA TYR A 161 5.81 11.74 -6.17
C TYR A 161 6.21 13.01 -5.41
N PRO A 162 6.52 14.12 -6.12
CA PRO A 162 7.06 15.35 -5.51
C PRO A 162 6.11 16.06 -4.53
N HIS A 163 4.86 15.60 -4.45
CA HIS A 163 3.85 16.12 -3.52
C HIS A 163 3.93 15.48 -2.11
N LEU A 164 4.74 14.44 -1.93
CA LEU A 164 4.91 13.76 -0.64
C LEU A 164 5.81 14.56 0.30
N THR A 165 5.39 14.69 1.56
CA THR A 165 6.28 15.09 2.65
C THR A 165 6.95 13.83 3.18
N LEU A 166 8.16 13.55 2.69
CA LEU A 166 8.86 12.28 2.91
C LEU A 166 10.35 12.52 3.13
N ASP A 167 10.98 11.68 3.94
CA ASP A 167 12.43 11.61 4.01
C ASP A 167 12.96 10.21 4.33
N GLY A 168 14.21 9.96 3.95
CA GLY A 168 14.88 8.69 4.08
C GLY A 168 16.37 8.76 3.78
N GLU A 169 17.12 7.70 4.06
CA GLU A 169 16.74 6.60 4.95
C GLU A 169 16.86 7.04 6.42
N LEU A 170 15.94 6.62 7.28
CA LEU A 170 15.90 7.03 8.69
C LEU A 170 15.76 5.83 9.63
N GLN A 171 16.48 5.83 10.74
CA GLN A 171 16.11 4.99 11.88
C GLN A 171 14.83 5.51 12.53
N LEU A 172 14.10 4.62 13.22
CA LEU A 172 12.83 4.98 13.88
C LEU A 172 13.00 6.09 14.93
N ASP A 173 14.12 6.09 15.67
CA ASP A 173 14.44 7.14 16.64
C ASP A 173 14.60 8.50 15.95
N ALA A 174 15.28 8.57 14.80
CA ALA A 174 15.39 9.78 14.00
C ALA A 174 14.06 10.22 13.37
N ALA A 175 13.16 9.27 13.09
CA ALA A 175 11.83 9.56 12.55
C ALA A 175 10.84 10.09 13.59
N LEU A 176 10.97 9.68 14.87
CA LEU A 176 9.99 9.97 15.93
C LEU A 176 10.47 10.89 17.05
N VAL A 177 11.79 10.98 17.29
CA VAL A 177 12.34 11.72 18.44
C VAL A 177 13.00 13.02 17.97
N PRO A 178 12.46 14.21 18.29
CA PRO A 178 12.95 15.48 17.77
C PRO A 178 14.43 15.75 18.05
N SER A 179 14.89 15.37 19.24
CA SER A 179 16.29 15.56 19.64
C SER A 179 17.23 14.69 18.82
N VAL A 180 16.81 13.47 18.45
CA VAL A 180 17.56 12.57 17.58
C VAL A 180 17.50 13.06 16.14
N ALA A 181 16.33 13.48 15.66
CA ALA A 181 16.15 14.05 14.32
C ALA A 181 17.07 15.26 14.10
N LYS A 182 17.09 16.20 15.06
CA LYS A 182 17.97 17.39 15.00
C LYS A 182 19.46 17.04 14.92
N SER A 183 19.86 15.94 15.55
CA SER A 183 21.25 15.48 15.57
C SER A 183 21.63 14.69 14.32
N LYS A 184 20.82 13.69 13.95
CA LYS A 184 21.13 12.71 12.90
C LYS A 184 20.60 13.06 11.51
N ALA A 185 19.53 13.86 11.43
CA ALA A 185 18.86 14.22 10.17
C ALA A 185 18.47 15.72 10.16
N PRO A 186 19.42 16.65 10.37
CA PRO A 186 19.10 18.09 10.44
C PRO A 186 18.48 18.58 9.12
N GLY A 187 17.38 19.31 9.22
CA GLY A 187 16.66 19.86 8.05
C GLY A 187 15.72 18.87 7.35
N SER A 188 15.59 17.64 7.86
CA SER A 188 14.61 16.68 7.36
C SER A 188 13.17 17.22 7.48
N PRO A 189 12.32 17.08 6.45
CA PRO A 189 10.90 17.43 6.55
C PRO A 189 10.11 16.52 7.50
N VAL A 190 10.65 15.35 7.88
CA VAL A 190 10.07 14.45 8.89
C VAL A 190 10.31 14.98 10.30
N ASN A 191 11.48 15.58 10.53
CA ASN A 191 11.89 16.34 11.73
C ASN A 191 11.58 15.72 13.11
N GLY A 192 11.42 14.40 13.21
CA GLY A 192 11.05 13.74 14.46
C GLY A 192 9.71 14.22 15.02
N MET A 193 8.77 14.65 14.17
CA MET A 193 7.60 15.42 14.61
C MET A 193 6.76 14.68 15.68
N PRO A 194 6.62 15.27 16.87
CA PRO A 194 5.48 15.04 17.74
C PRO A 194 4.37 16.01 17.28
N MET A 195 3.31 15.52 16.63
CA MET A 195 2.13 16.39 16.37
C MET A 195 1.22 16.40 17.59
#